data_AF-A0A250YN12-F1
#
_entry.id   AF-A0A250YN12-F1
#
_cell.length_a   1.000
_cell.length_b   1.000
_cell.length_c   1.000
_cell.angle_alpha   90.00
_cell.angle_beta   90.00
_cell.angle_gamma   90.00
#
_symmetry.space_group_name_H-M   'P 1'
#
loop_
_entity.id
_entity.type
_entity.pdbx_description
1 polymer ?
#
loop_
_entity_poly.entity_id
_entity_poly.type
_entity_poly.pdbx_seq_one_letter_code
_entity_poly.pdbx_strand_id
1 'polypeptide(L)'
;MFSHFTKDFEYDLHILKESQSGKNKNPEVFTAKDIKTEFYTLPNPGAYTVQIRVRADLLNLASAWSTPKRFVCDTDEDKRTRVWRTALLVALGTLVMALGTFFFCKKCSLPQKLFPPIPKMKDPIGDNPHDDMMAWEAAQDDCPVTQLQILAEK
;
A
#
# COMPACT_ATOMS: atom_id res chain seq x y z
N MET A 1 -1.88 0.24 60.94
CA MET A 1 -0.91 -0.60 60.20
C MET A 1 -0.16 0.33 59.25
N PHE A 2 1.06 0.74 59.59
CA PHE A 2 1.85 1.60 58.72
C PHE A 2 2.74 0.71 57.86
N SER A 3 2.54 0.73 56.55
CA SER A 3 3.45 0.07 55.61
C SER A 3 4.71 0.93 55.49
N HIS A 4 5.85 0.40 55.92
CA HIS A 4 7.15 1.04 55.75
C HIS A 4 7.61 0.85 54.30
N PHE A 5 7.10 1.68 53.39
CA PHE A 5 7.64 1.75 52.04
C PHE A 5 8.93 2.58 52.07
N THR A 6 10.07 1.92 51.91
CA THR A 6 11.34 2.58 51.61
C THR A 6 11.23 3.22 50.24
N LYS A 7 11.40 4.55 50.17
CA LYS A 7 11.36 5.31 48.91
C LYS A 7 12.74 5.52 48.30
N ASP A 8 13.77 5.48 49.15
CA ASP A 8 15.16 5.68 48.73
C ASP A 8 15.80 4.32 48.48
N PHE A 9 15.81 3.92 47.21
CA PHE A 9 16.46 2.70 46.76
C PHE A 9 17.05 2.89 45.36
N GLU A 10 18.04 2.08 45.07
CA GLU A 10 18.72 1.99 43.78
C GLU A 10 18.41 0.63 43.13
N TYR A 11 18.62 0.53 41.83
CA TYR A 11 18.46 -0.71 41.09
C TYR A 11 19.81 -1.26 40.61
N ASP A 12 19.93 -2.58 40.64
CA ASP A 12 20.95 -3.29 39.87
C ASP A 12 20.27 -4.09 38.76
N LEU A 13 20.88 -4.07 37.58
CA LEU A 13 20.48 -4.87 36.43
C LEU A 13 21.57 -5.88 36.11
N HIS A 14 21.18 -7.15 36.04
CA HIS A 14 22.01 -8.22 35.50
C HIS A 14 21.52 -8.53 34.09
N ILE A 15 22.39 -8.31 33.10
CA ILE A 15 22.01 -8.32 31.70
C ILE A 15 22.88 -9.32 30.96
N LEU A 16 22.22 -10.21 30.23
CA LEU A 16 22.81 -11.23 29.39
C LEU A 16 22.42 -10.95 27.94
N LYS A 17 23.40 -10.68 27.09
CA LYS A 17 23.22 -10.51 25.65
C LYS A 17 23.56 -11.80 24.93
N GLU A 18 22.62 -12.28 24.14
CA GLU A 18 22.81 -13.46 23.31
C GLU A 18 23.70 -13.12 22.11
N SER A 19 24.65 -14.00 21.78
CA SER A 19 25.55 -13.79 20.65
C SER A 19 24.79 -13.97 19.32
N GLN A 20 24.90 -12.97 18.44
CA GLN A 20 24.20 -12.96 17.14
C GLN A 20 25.06 -13.40 15.96
N SER A 21 26.34 -13.76 16.15
CA SER A 21 27.19 -14.12 15.01
C SER A 21 28.26 -15.12 15.38
N GLY A 22 28.35 -16.20 14.58
CA GLY A 22 29.04 -17.46 14.83
C GLY A 22 30.57 -17.45 15.06
N LYS A 23 31.16 -16.35 15.51
CA LYS A 23 32.59 -16.26 15.86
C LYS A 23 32.87 -16.41 17.35
N ASN A 24 31.92 -16.14 18.24
CA ASN A 24 32.02 -16.44 19.67
C ASN A 24 30.64 -16.79 20.22
N LYS A 25 30.44 -18.02 20.68
CA LYS A 25 29.13 -18.53 21.18
C LYS A 25 28.83 -18.14 22.62
N ASN A 26 29.75 -17.46 23.30
CA ASN A 26 29.55 -17.10 24.69
C ASN A 26 28.64 -15.87 24.79
N PRO A 27 27.58 -15.93 25.61
CA PRO A 27 26.77 -14.76 25.87
C PRO A 27 27.60 -13.69 26.60
N GLU A 28 27.40 -12.43 26.22
CA GLU A 28 28.04 -11.31 26.89
C GLU A 28 27.22 -10.95 28.14
N VAL A 29 27.87 -10.96 29.30
CA VAL A 29 27.22 -10.70 30.58
C VAL A 29 27.75 -9.40 31.16
N PHE A 30 26.85 -8.50 31.51
CA PHE A 30 27.17 -7.22 32.12
C PHE A 30 26.21 -6.91 33.26
N THR A 31 26.74 -6.22 34.28
CA THR A 31 25.95 -5.79 35.44
C THR A 31 26.00 -4.27 35.52
N ALA A 32 24.84 -3.62 35.41
CA ALA A 32 24.70 -2.21 35.69
C ALA A 32 24.24 -2.04 37.14
N LYS A 33 24.87 -1.10 37.87
CA LYS A 33 24.64 -0.87 39.30
C LYS A 33 24.32 0.59 39.56
N ASP A 34 23.79 0.84 40.75
CA ASP A 34 23.55 2.18 41.30
C ASP A 34 22.60 3.02 40.42
N ILE A 35 21.62 2.34 39.79
CA ILE A 35 20.65 2.98 38.90
C ILE A 35 19.57 3.64 39.76
N LYS A 36 19.49 4.96 39.72
CA LYS A 36 18.47 5.76 40.45
C LYS A 36 17.23 6.07 39.62
N THR A 37 17.31 5.87 38.31
CA THR A 37 16.23 6.14 37.37
C THR A 37 15.28 4.96 37.25
N GLU A 38 14.03 5.25 36.90
CA GLU A 38 13.00 4.23 36.65
C GLU A 38 13.18 3.53 35.29
N PHE A 39 14.10 4.02 34.45
CA PHE A 39 14.37 3.49 33.12
C PHE A 39 15.88 3.28 32.91
N TYR A 40 16.20 2.30 32.06
CA TYR A 40 17.55 2.00 31.61
C TYR A 40 17.54 1.61 30.13
N THR A 41 18.47 2.15 29.36
CA THR A 41 18.54 1.92 27.91
C THR A 41 19.62 0.89 27.59
N LEU A 42 19.23 -0.18 26.89
CA LEU A 42 20.16 -1.20 26.42
C LEU A 42 20.85 -0.74 25.12
N PRO A 43 22.19 -0.68 25.09
CA PRO A 43 22.90 -0.27 23.88
C PRO A 43 22.93 -1.41 22.86
N ASN A 44 22.69 -1.08 21.59
CA ASN A 44 22.66 -1.98 20.43
C ASN A 44 21.43 -2.90 20.36
N PRO A 45 20.87 -3.13 19.15
CA PRO A 45 19.84 -4.15 18.95
C PRO A 45 20.38 -5.55 19.26
N GLY A 46 19.48 -6.46 19.62
CA GLY A 46 19.85 -7.81 20.02
C GLY A 46 18.79 -8.52 20.86
N ALA A 47 19.08 -9.77 21.20
CA ALA A 47 18.32 -10.51 22.20
C ALA A 47 19.02 -10.38 23.56
N TYR A 48 18.28 -9.87 24.55
CA TYR A 48 18.74 -9.64 25.91
C TYR A 48 17.87 -10.41 26.90
N THR A 49 18.49 -10.94 27.94
CA THR A 49 17.80 -11.46 29.13
C THR A 49 18.24 -10.60 30.32
N VAL A 50 17.27 -9.99 31.01
CA VAL A 50 17.51 -9.03 32.08
C VAL A 50 16.88 -9.52 33.37
N GLN A 51 17.61 -9.40 34.47
CA GLN A 51 17.11 -9.53 35.83
C GLN A 51 17.36 -8.21 36.56
N ILE A 52 16.42 -7.82 37.42
CA ILE A 52 16.53 -6.60 38.23
C ILE A 52 16.49 -6.97 39.70
N ARG A 53 17.22 -6.24 40.53
CA ARG A 53 17.03 -6.24 41.99
C ARG A 53 17.07 -4.82 42.51
N VAL A 54 16.52 -4.63 43.70
CA VAL A 54 16.52 -3.37 44.42
C VAL A 54 17.60 -3.41 45.50
N ARG A 55 18.34 -2.32 45.67
CA ARG A 55 19.23 -2.06 46.79
C ARG A 55 18.74 -0.87 47.60
N ALA A 56 18.64 -1.03 48.91
CA ALA A 56 18.35 0.07 49.82
C ALA A 56 19.68 0.57 50.41
N ASP A 57 20.12 1.77 50.00
CA ASP A 57 21.41 2.34 50.37
C ASP A 57 21.60 2.45 51.89
N LEU A 58 20.56 2.91 52.58
CA LEU A 58 20.57 3.14 54.03
C LEU A 58 20.80 1.87 54.85
N LEU A 59 20.44 0.71 54.31
CA LEU A 59 20.46 -0.56 55.03
C LEU A 59 21.47 -1.56 54.47
N ASN A 60 22.19 -1.22 53.39
CA ASN A 60 22.99 -2.16 52.60
C ASN A 60 22.24 -3.47 52.28
N LEU A 61 20.91 -3.39 52.17
CA LEU A 61 20.06 -4.55 51.91
C LEU A 61 19.81 -4.64 50.40
N ALA A 62 19.98 -5.84 49.85
CA ALA A 62 19.61 -6.15 48.49
C ALA A 62 18.41 -7.10 48.48
N SER A 63 17.44 -6.84 47.61
CA SER A 63 16.37 -7.79 47.34
C SER A 63 16.91 -9.02 46.61
N ALA A 64 16.10 -10.09 46.59
CA ALA A 64 16.32 -11.15 45.63
C ALA A 64 16.26 -10.61 44.19
N TRP A 65 16.96 -11.28 43.28
CA TRP A 65 16.84 -11.02 41.85
C TRP A 65 15.43 -11.36 41.36
N SER A 66 14.94 -10.55 40.43
CA SER A 66 13.69 -10.81 39.73
C SER A 66 13.80 -12.07 38.86
N THR A 67 12.63 -12.56 38.45
CA THR A 67 12.55 -13.52 37.36
C THR A 67 13.20 -12.92 36.10
N PRO A 68 14.02 -13.70 35.36
CA PRO A 68 14.58 -13.24 34.09
C PRO A 68 13.49 -12.84 33.10
N LYS A 69 13.66 -11.71 32.44
CA LYS A 69 12.80 -11.25 31.35
C LYS A 69 13.60 -11.14 30.06
N ARG A 70 13.09 -11.76 29.00
CA ARG A 70 13.72 -11.78 27.68
C ARG A 70 13.13 -10.68 26.81
N PHE A 71 14.00 -9.89 26.20
CA PHE A 71 13.69 -8.84 25.24
C PHE A 71 14.39 -9.15 23.93
N VAL A 72 13.66 -9.12 22.82
CA VAL A 72 14.21 -9.34 21.49
C VAL A 72 13.95 -8.10 20.66
N CYS A 73 15.02 -7.41 20.29
CA CYS A 73 14.97 -6.30 19.34
C CYS A 73 15.38 -6.87 17.98
N ASP A 74 14.40 -7.13 17.11
CA ASP A 74 14.67 -7.50 15.72
C ASP A 74 15.39 -6.35 15.02
N THR A 75 16.55 -6.66 14.43
CA THR A 75 17.29 -5.75 13.58
C THR A 75 16.39 -5.34 12.41
N ASP A 76 16.31 -4.04 12.14
CA ASP A 76 15.49 -3.50 11.03
C ASP A 76 15.89 -4.06 9.65
N GLU A 77 16.96 -4.85 9.56
CA GLU A 77 17.29 -5.70 8.40
C GLU A 77 16.11 -6.55 7.94
N ASP A 78 15.32 -7.15 8.84
CA ASP A 78 14.14 -7.94 8.46
C ASP A 78 13.01 -7.08 7.88
N LYS A 79 12.91 -5.82 8.32
CA LYS A 79 11.93 -4.88 7.77
C LYS A 79 12.41 -4.33 6.42
N ARG A 80 13.68 -3.94 6.31
CA ARG A 80 14.28 -3.38 5.10
C ARG A 80 14.32 -4.40 3.96
N THR A 81 14.73 -5.62 4.24
CA THR A 81 14.74 -6.73 3.27
C THR A 81 13.32 -7.12 2.85
N ARG A 82 12.37 -7.16 3.80
CA ARG A 82 10.95 -7.39 3.49
C ARG A 82 10.38 -6.28 2.61
N VAL A 83 10.65 -5.01 2.91
CA VAL A 83 10.20 -3.86 2.11
C VAL A 83 10.79 -3.92 0.71
N TRP A 84 12.10 -4.16 0.58
CA TRP A 84 12.75 -4.32 -0.72
C TRP A 84 12.13 -5.47 -1.52
N ARG A 85 11.94 -6.63 -0.89
CA ARG A 85 11.33 -7.79 -1.52
C ARG A 85 9.91 -7.50 -1.98
N THR A 86 9.10 -6.83 -1.16
CA THR A 86 7.75 -6.42 -1.55
C THR A 86 7.76 -5.43 -2.70
N ALA A 87 8.66 -4.44 -2.68
CA ALA A 87 8.79 -3.47 -3.76
C ALA A 87 9.19 -4.14 -5.08
N LEU A 88 10.12 -5.10 -5.03
CA LEU A 88 10.55 -5.89 -6.20
C LEU A 88 9.38 -6.72 -6.77
N LEU A 89 8.61 -7.39 -5.90
CA LEU A 89 7.45 -8.18 -6.32
C LEU A 89 6.35 -7.30 -6.95
N VAL A 90 6.12 -6.11 -6.38
CA VAL A 90 5.16 -5.14 -6.93
C VAL A 90 5.63 -4.66 -8.31
N ALA A 91 6.90 -4.27 -8.45
CA ALA A 91 7.47 -3.83 -9.72
C ALA A 91 7.43 -4.94 -10.80
N LEU A 92 7.70 -6.19 -10.42
CA LEU A 92 7.61 -7.32 -11.34
C LEU A 92 6.16 -7.60 -11.75
N GLY A 93 5.23 -7.56 -10.80
CA GLY A 93 3.81 -7.75 -11.06
C GLY A 93 3.23 -6.68 -11.99
N THR A 94 3.59 -5.41 -11.78
CA THR A 94 3.16 -4.31 -12.66
C THR A 94 3.72 -4.45 -14.08
N LEU A 95 4.99 -4.85 -14.22
CA LEU A 95 5.60 -5.11 -15.52
C LEU A 95 4.87 -6.22 -16.29
N VAL A 96 4.57 -7.34 -15.63
CA VAL A 96 3.87 -8.48 -16.24
C VAL A 96 2.46 -8.07 -16.68
N MET A 97 1.74 -7.33 -15.83
CA MET A 97 0.41 -6.82 -16.17
C MET A 97 0.44 -5.86 -17.37
N ALA A 98 1.42 -4.95 -17.42
CA ALA A 98 1.59 -4.02 -18.54
C ALA A 98 1.93 -4.73 -19.86
N LEU A 99 2.81 -5.73 -19.81
CA LEU A 99 3.15 -6.54 -20.99
C LEU A 99 1.96 -7.40 -21.45
N GLY A 100 1.23 -7.97 -20.51
CA GLY A 100 0.00 -8.72 -20.78
C GLY A 100 -1.03 -7.85 -21.50
N THR A 101 -1.38 -6.69 -20.93
CA THR A 101 -2.34 -5.77 -21.56
C THR A 101 -1.87 -5.30 -22.92
N PHE A 102 -0.59 -4.96 -23.08
CA PHE A 102 -0.04 -4.58 -24.38
C PHE A 102 -0.18 -5.69 -25.43
N PHE A 103 0.13 -6.94 -25.06
CA PHE A 103 0.05 -8.08 -25.97
C PHE A 103 -1.41 -8.42 -26.35
N PHE A 104 -2.33 -8.41 -25.38
CA PHE A 104 -3.75 -8.62 -25.63
C PHE A 104 -4.36 -7.47 -26.45
N CYS A 105 -4.04 -6.21 -26.14
CA CYS A 105 -4.48 -5.07 -26.95
C CYS A 105 -3.95 -5.16 -28.38
N LYS A 106 -2.66 -5.49 -28.58
CA LYS A 106 -2.10 -5.64 -29.92
C LYS A 106 -2.77 -6.79 -30.71
N LYS A 107 -3.12 -7.90 -30.04
CA LYS A 107 -3.89 -9.00 -30.67
C LYS A 107 -5.33 -8.61 -30.99
N CYS A 108 -6.01 -7.89 -30.10
CA CYS A 108 -7.40 -7.47 -30.29
C CYS A 108 -7.55 -6.25 -31.23
N SER A 109 -6.48 -5.50 -31.48
CA SER A 109 -6.45 -4.36 -32.43
C SER A 109 -5.99 -4.76 -33.84
N LEU A 110 -5.71 -6.04 -34.09
CA LEU A 110 -5.47 -6.60 -35.42
C LEU A 110 -6.72 -6.91 -36.30
N PRO A 111 -8.01 -6.75 -35.89
CA PRO A 111 -9.12 -7.08 -36.79
C PRO A 111 -9.25 -6.08 -37.94
N GLN A 112 -8.57 -4.93 -37.91
CA GLN A 112 -8.44 -4.04 -39.09
C GLN A 112 -7.70 -4.68 -40.27
N LYS A 113 -7.02 -5.81 -40.07
CA LYS A 113 -6.35 -6.56 -41.15
C LYS A 113 -7.10 -7.82 -41.59
N LEU A 114 -8.14 -8.22 -40.87
CA LEU A 114 -8.98 -9.39 -41.18
C LEU A 114 -10.24 -9.04 -41.97
N PHE A 115 -10.70 -7.79 -41.88
CA PHE A 115 -11.75 -7.26 -42.75
C PHE A 115 -11.16 -6.14 -43.60
N PRO A 116 -10.79 -6.40 -44.87
CA PRO A 116 -10.40 -5.31 -45.77
C PRO A 116 -11.54 -4.27 -45.82
N PRO A 117 -11.22 -2.98 -45.99
CA PRO A 117 -12.24 -1.96 -46.21
C PRO A 117 -13.14 -2.43 -47.35
N ILE A 118 -14.45 -2.49 -47.08
CA ILE A 118 -15.46 -2.96 -48.04
C ILE A 118 -15.23 -2.16 -49.34
N PRO A 119 -14.88 -2.83 -50.47
CA PRO A 119 -14.63 -2.12 -51.71
C PRO A 119 -15.89 -1.34 -52.08
N LYS A 120 -15.73 -0.04 -52.32
CA LYS A 120 -16.83 0.81 -52.77
C LYS A 120 -17.32 0.25 -54.10
N MET A 121 -18.55 -0.23 -54.12
CA MET A 121 -19.22 -0.67 -55.33
C MET A 121 -19.28 0.53 -56.26
N LYS A 122 -18.78 0.37 -57.49
CA LYS A 122 -18.97 1.40 -58.52
C LYS A 122 -20.44 1.36 -58.92
N ASP A 123 -21.19 2.37 -58.51
CA ASP A 123 -22.57 2.56 -58.91
C ASP A 123 -22.62 2.80 -60.43
N PRO A 124 -23.21 1.91 -61.24
CA PRO A 124 -23.26 2.08 -62.70
C PRO A 124 -24.27 3.16 -63.14
N ILE A 125 -24.84 3.94 -62.22
CA ILE A 125 -25.91 4.92 -62.46
C ILE A 125 -25.49 6.36 -62.08
N GLY A 126 -24.22 6.59 -61.76
CA GLY A 126 -23.75 7.89 -61.24
C GLY A 126 -22.71 8.64 -62.06
N ASP A 127 -22.30 8.14 -63.23
CA ASP A 127 -21.29 8.82 -64.07
C ASP A 127 -21.97 9.53 -65.25
N ASN A 128 -22.69 10.64 -64.98
CA ASN A 128 -23.02 11.65 -65.99
C ASN A 128 -22.52 13.02 -65.53
N PRO A 129 -21.47 13.60 -66.15
CA PRO A 129 -20.97 14.94 -65.84
C PRO A 129 -21.71 16.03 -66.64
N HIS A 130 -23.04 15.96 -66.67
CA HIS A 130 -23.88 17.00 -67.28
C HIS A 130 -25.30 16.89 -66.73
N ASP A 131 -25.67 17.77 -65.80
CA ASP A 131 -27.08 18.14 -65.64
C ASP A 131 -27.14 19.60 -65.18
N ASP A 132 -27.09 20.45 -66.21
CA ASP A 132 -27.63 21.79 -66.20
C ASP A 132 -29.11 21.74 -65.75
N MET A 133 -29.46 22.57 -64.78
CA MET A 133 -30.81 23.11 -64.53
C MET A 133 -32.01 22.15 -64.51
N MET A 134 -32.56 21.93 -63.32
CA MET A 134 -34.02 21.96 -63.13
C MET A 134 -34.32 22.83 -61.90
N ALA A 135 -34.61 24.10 -62.14
CA ALA A 135 -35.24 24.98 -61.15
C ALA A 135 -36.70 24.52 -61.01
N TRP A 136 -37.06 24.00 -59.83
CA TRP A 136 -38.45 23.67 -59.53
C TRP A 136 -39.19 24.96 -59.16
N GLU A 137 -40.04 25.47 -60.05
CA GLU A 137 -40.96 26.56 -59.71
C GLU A 137 -42.05 26.03 -58.76
N ALA A 138 -42.21 26.69 -57.61
CA ALA A 138 -43.28 26.40 -56.68
C ALA A 138 -44.62 26.85 -57.28
N ALA A 139 -45.46 25.90 -57.67
CA ALA A 139 -46.84 26.17 -58.02
C ALA A 139 -47.57 26.74 -56.79
N GLN A 140 -48.04 27.98 -56.92
CA GLN A 140 -48.84 28.70 -55.95
C GLN A 140 -50.27 28.19 -56.01
N ASP A 141 -50.61 27.23 -55.13
CA ASP A 141 -51.99 26.77 -54.94
C ASP A 141 -52.59 27.49 -53.71
N ASP A 142 -53.36 28.55 -53.98
CA ASP A 142 -54.24 29.21 -53.02
C ASP A 142 -55.40 28.26 -52.65
N CYS A 143 -55.32 27.62 -51.48
CA CYS A 143 -56.41 26.85 -50.88
C CYS A 143 -56.90 27.54 -49.60
N PRO A 144 -58.13 28.11 -49.56
CA PRO A 144 -58.66 28.72 -48.34
C PRO A 144 -59.13 27.65 -47.34
N VAL A 145 -58.37 27.48 -46.26
CA VAL A 145 -58.74 26.61 -45.14
C VAL A 145 -59.88 27.24 -44.35
N THR A 146 -61.07 26.63 -44.44
CA THR A 146 -62.25 27.05 -43.66
C THR A 146 -62.11 26.52 -42.23
N GLN A 147 -62.08 27.41 -41.22
CA GLN A 147 -62.08 27.03 -39.81
C GLN A 147 -63.50 26.60 -39.39
N LEU A 148 -63.65 25.37 -38.90
CA LEU A 148 -64.86 24.90 -38.24
C LEU A 148 -64.70 25.06 -36.72
N GLN A 149 -65.51 25.93 -36.12
CA GLN A 149 -65.71 25.99 -34.67
C GLN A 149 -66.54 24.78 -34.24
N ILE A 150 -65.99 23.95 -33.35
CA ILE A 150 -66.77 22.90 -32.68
C ILE A 150 -67.19 23.45 -31.32
N LEU A 151 -68.48 23.78 -31.24
CA LEU A 151 -69.24 24.06 -30.04
C LEU A 151 -69.28 22.78 -29.18
N ALA A 152 -68.67 22.81 -27.99
CA ALA A 152 -68.89 21.79 -26.96
C ALA A 152 -69.70 22.41 -25.82
N GLU A 153 -70.98 22.09 -25.82
CA GLU A 153 -71.95 22.32 -24.76
C GLU A 153 -71.69 21.35 -23.59
N LYS A 154 -71.38 21.87 -22.40
CA LYS A 154 -72.09 21.58 -21.13
C LYS A 154 -71.46 22.31 -19.95
#